data_AF-A0A3D4ZLJ5-F1
#
_entry.id   AF-A0A3D4ZLJ5-F1
#
_cell.length_a   1.000
_cell.length_b   1.000
_cell.length_c   1.000
_cell.angle_alpha   90.00
_cell.angle_beta   90.00
_cell.angle_gamma   90.00
#
_symmetry.space_group_name_H-M   'P 1'
#
loop_
_entity.id
_entity.type
_entity.pdbx_description
1 polymer ?
#
loop_
_entity_poly.entity_id
_entity_poly.type
_entity_poly.pdbx_seq_one_letter_code
_entity_poly.pdbx_strand_id
1 'polypeptide(L)'
;MRIKIAKTAGFCFGVDRAVKMAFDTAENSPNAVTLGPIIHNPQIVSRLESMGVRSVSSPEEILPDTTVVIRSHGVGQPVYDYLCEHHIPFVDATCPFVAKIHQIVKEYSEKGYLILIAGDKTHPEVEGIVGFCRSGAVAFNREEELRKMTEKNPEWTSRPAILVAQTTFNIQEWRKSAFFAKKVYTNLIIFDTICNATEMRQQEAIVLA
;
A
#
# COMPACT_ATOMS: atom_id res chain seq x y z
N MET A 1 -26.53 -15.60 24.29
CA MET A 1 -25.82 -15.02 23.11
C MET A 1 -24.60 -15.88 22.82
N ARG A 2 -24.41 -16.34 21.58
CA ARG A 2 -23.22 -17.12 21.18
C ARG A 2 -22.27 -16.20 20.42
N ILE A 3 -21.07 -15.98 20.95
CA ILE A 3 -20.02 -15.18 20.30
C ILE A 3 -19.19 -16.12 19.42
N LYS A 4 -18.98 -15.75 18.16
CA LYS A 4 -18.07 -16.43 17.23
C LYS A 4 -16.93 -15.48 16.86
N ILE A 5 -15.72 -16.00 16.76
CA ILE A 5 -14.52 -15.22 16.43
C ILE A 5 -13.84 -15.89 15.22
N ALA A 6 -13.46 -15.09 14.23
CA ALA A 6 -12.69 -15.54 13.08
C ALA A 6 -11.29 -16.00 13.52
N LYS A 7 -10.74 -17.08 12.93
CA LYS A 7 -9.45 -17.63 13.37
C LYS A 7 -8.29 -16.69 13.06
N THR A 8 -8.41 -15.91 11.99
CA THR A 8 -7.38 -14.98 11.51
C THR A 8 -7.59 -13.54 11.98
N ALA A 9 -8.50 -13.31 12.93
CA ALA A 9 -8.73 -12.00 13.53
C ALA A 9 -7.47 -11.47 14.23
N GLY A 10 -7.19 -10.17 14.07
CA GLY A 10 -6.05 -9.50 14.69
C GLY A 10 -4.94 -9.11 13.72
N PHE A 11 -3.71 -9.00 14.22
CA PHE A 11 -2.56 -8.55 13.42
C PHE A 11 -2.20 -9.57 12.35
N CYS A 12 -1.87 -9.10 11.14
CA CYS A 12 -1.14 -9.92 10.18
C CYS A 12 0.37 -9.73 10.40
N PHE A 13 1.17 -10.57 9.75
CA PHE A 13 2.62 -10.47 9.74
C PHE A 13 3.14 -9.04 9.46
N GLY A 14 2.61 -8.37 8.42
CA GLY A 14 3.07 -7.03 8.04
C GLY A 14 2.80 -5.97 9.12
N VAL A 15 1.64 -6.07 9.78
CA VAL A 15 1.28 -5.18 10.90
C VAL A 15 2.16 -5.48 12.11
N ASP A 16 2.30 -6.74 12.51
CA ASP A 16 3.12 -7.14 13.66
C ASP A 16 4.58 -6.67 13.51
N ARG A 17 5.17 -6.92 12.34
CA ARG A 17 6.51 -6.43 11.99
C ARG A 17 6.62 -4.91 12.12
N ALA A 18 5.70 -4.16 11.51
CA ALA A 18 5.78 -2.72 11.50
C ALA A 18 5.63 -2.11 12.89
N VAL A 19 4.71 -2.65 13.68
CA VAL A 19 4.48 -2.22 15.07
C VAL A 19 5.71 -2.52 15.92
N LYS A 20 6.30 -3.71 15.79
CA LYS A 20 7.53 -4.06 16.51
C LYS A 20 8.68 -3.10 16.16
N MET A 21 8.92 -2.87 14.87
CA MET A 21 9.98 -1.94 14.44
C MET A 21 9.76 -0.52 14.94
N ALA A 22 8.51 -0.05 14.99
CA ALA A 22 8.20 1.27 15.53
C ALA A 22 8.44 1.35 17.05
N PHE A 23 8.06 0.32 17.82
CA PHE A 23 8.35 0.27 19.27
C PHE A 23 9.85 0.16 19.54
N ASP A 24 10.56 -0.73 18.84
CA ASP A 24 12.01 -0.88 18.96
C ASP A 24 12.71 0.45 18.63
N THR A 25 12.22 1.20 17.63
CA THR A 25 12.77 2.52 17.29
C THR A 25 12.46 3.55 18.39
N ALA A 26 11.25 3.54 18.94
CA ALA A 26 10.85 4.43 20.04
C ALA A 26 11.73 4.25 21.29
N GLU A 27 12.13 3.01 21.60
CA GLU A 27 12.99 2.71 22.75
C GLU A 27 14.45 3.15 22.55
N ASN A 28 14.94 3.13 21.30
CA ASN A 28 16.34 3.37 21.00
C ASN A 28 16.63 4.76 20.43
N SER A 29 15.60 5.52 20.02
CA SER A 29 15.73 6.82 19.37
C SER A 29 14.81 7.85 20.02
N PRO A 30 15.35 8.77 20.85
CA PRO A 30 14.54 9.68 21.67
C PRO A 30 13.70 10.69 20.85
N ASN A 31 14.06 10.93 19.59
CA ASN A 31 13.38 11.87 18.69
C ASN A 31 12.70 11.17 17.51
N ALA A 32 12.28 9.91 17.63
CA ALA A 32 11.70 9.20 16.51
C ALA A 32 10.33 9.76 16.09
N VAL A 33 10.02 9.72 14.79
CA VAL A 33 8.70 10.07 14.22
C VAL A 33 8.27 9.02 13.22
N THR A 34 6.96 8.89 12.98
CA THR A 34 6.45 8.08 11.85
C THR A 34 5.99 8.99 10.71
N LEU A 35 6.26 8.62 9.45
CA LEU A 35 5.65 9.29 8.30
C LEU A 35 4.23 8.78 8.09
N GLY A 36 3.26 9.53 8.60
CA GLY A 36 1.89 9.13 8.82
C GLY A 36 1.73 8.08 9.94
N PRO A 37 0.50 7.63 10.22
CA PRO A 37 0.27 6.54 11.18
C PRO A 37 0.98 5.26 10.74
N ILE A 38 1.68 4.59 11.68
CA ILE A 38 2.39 3.33 11.42
C ILE A 38 1.46 2.25 10.80
N ILE A 39 0.22 2.20 11.31
CA ILE A 39 -0.90 1.37 10.85
C ILE A 39 -2.22 2.15 11.08
N HIS A 40 -3.31 1.71 10.46
CA HIS A 40 -4.67 2.24 10.74
C HIS A 40 -5.26 1.70 12.05
N ASN A 41 -4.59 1.96 13.19
CA ASN A 41 -5.07 1.60 14.53
C ASN A 41 -4.78 2.73 15.53
N PRO A 42 -5.81 3.49 15.96
CA PRO A 42 -5.65 4.62 16.89
C PRO A 42 -4.99 4.24 18.22
N GLN A 43 -5.24 3.03 18.74
CA GLN A 43 -4.67 2.60 20.02
C GLN A 43 -3.15 2.42 19.94
N ILE A 44 -2.66 1.89 18.82
CA ILE A 44 -1.22 1.76 18.58
C ILE A 44 -0.58 3.12 18.34
N VAL A 45 -1.23 4.00 17.58
CA VAL A 45 -0.76 5.37 17.35
C VAL A 45 -0.63 6.13 18.67
N SER A 46 -1.69 6.15 19.50
CA SER A 46 -1.65 6.82 20.81
C SER A 46 -0.60 6.22 21.75
N ARG A 47 -0.34 4.92 21.66
CA ARG A 47 0.71 4.27 22.46
C ARG A 47 2.10 4.74 22.02
N LEU A 48 2.38 4.83 20.72
CA LEU A 48 3.64 5.38 20.21
C LEU A 48 3.80 6.85 20.58
N GLU A 49 2.75 7.65 20.48
CA GLU A 49 2.75 9.06 20.90
C GLU A 49 3.08 9.20 22.40
N SER A 50 2.54 8.33 23.25
CA SER A 50 2.86 8.33 24.69
C SER A 50 4.33 7.99 24.99
N MET A 51 5.03 7.39 24.02
CA MET A 51 6.48 7.10 24.05
C MET A 51 7.30 8.19 23.34
N GLY A 52 6.67 9.29 22.91
CA GLY A 52 7.33 10.41 22.22
C GLY A 52 7.36 10.29 20.70
N VAL A 53 6.85 9.20 20.12
CA VAL A 53 6.87 8.97 18.66
C VAL A 53 5.59 9.50 18.02
N ARG A 54 5.64 10.74 17.55
CA ARG A 54 4.53 11.39 16.84
C ARG A 54 4.50 11.03 15.36
N SER A 55 3.31 11.08 14.76
CA SER A 55 3.15 11.02 13.31
C SER A 55 3.29 12.41 12.68
N VAL A 56 4.06 12.51 11.60
CA VAL A 56 4.17 13.72 10.76
C VAL A 56 3.60 13.44 9.37
N SER A 57 3.06 14.46 8.69
CA SER A 57 2.34 14.23 7.43
C SER A 57 3.26 14.25 6.21
N SER A 58 4.37 14.98 6.28
CA SER A 58 5.33 15.10 5.19
C SER A 58 6.79 15.11 5.68
N PRO A 59 7.76 14.80 4.79
CA PRO A 59 9.17 14.81 5.17
C PRO A 59 9.71 16.17 5.61
N GLU A 60 9.11 17.26 5.15
CA GLU A 60 9.52 18.63 5.48
C GLU A 60 9.20 19.01 6.94
N GLU A 61 8.31 18.27 7.61
CA GLU A 61 8.01 18.44 9.04
C GLU A 61 9.05 17.77 9.96
N ILE A 62 10.01 17.03 9.39
CA ILE A 62 11.04 16.31 10.14
C ILE A 62 12.08 17.30 10.67
N LEU A 63 12.30 17.26 11.99
CA LEU A 63 13.31 18.08 12.64
C LEU A 63 14.71 17.45 12.48
N PRO A 64 15.80 18.24 12.60
CA PRO A 64 17.15 17.68 12.69
C PRO A 64 17.27 16.59 13.77
N ASP A 65 18.21 15.67 13.59
CA ASP A 65 18.51 14.58 14.53
C ASP A 65 17.30 13.69 14.88
N THR A 66 16.34 13.59 13.95
CA THR A 66 15.14 12.73 14.05
C THR A 66 15.35 11.44 13.26
N THR A 67 14.96 10.31 13.85
CA THR A 67 14.87 9.04 13.12
C THR A 67 13.44 8.82 12.63
N VAL A 68 13.29 8.57 11.33
CA VAL A 68 11.97 8.40 10.71
C VAL A 68 11.61 6.92 10.62
N VAL A 69 10.39 6.56 10.97
CA VAL A 69 9.84 5.22 10.71
C VAL A 69 8.85 5.31 9.54
N ILE A 70 9.17 4.64 8.44
CA ILE A 70 8.25 4.53 7.29
C ILE A 70 7.11 3.59 7.65
N ARG A 71 5.86 4.03 7.46
CA ARG A 71 4.66 3.25 7.79
C ARG A 71 4.54 1.94 7.00
N SER A 72 3.77 0.99 7.54
CA SER A 72 3.55 -0.33 6.93
C SER A 72 2.98 -0.29 5.50
N HIS A 73 2.20 0.75 5.18
CA HIS A 73 1.64 1.01 3.86
C HIS A 73 2.67 1.49 2.83
N GLY A 74 3.90 1.79 3.26
CA GLY A 74 4.91 2.45 2.44
C GLY A 74 4.64 3.93 2.19
N VAL A 75 5.56 4.49 1.41
CA VAL A 75 5.57 5.87 0.90
C VAL A 75 6.07 5.84 -0.55
N GLY A 76 5.89 6.91 -1.32
CA GLY A 76 6.38 6.98 -2.70
C GLY A 76 7.90 7.16 -2.80
N GLN A 77 8.48 6.86 -3.97
CA GLN A 77 9.92 7.03 -4.24
C GLN A 77 10.45 8.44 -3.89
N PRO A 78 9.73 9.55 -4.17
CA PRO A 78 10.22 10.90 -3.83
C PRO A 78 10.49 11.11 -2.33
N VAL A 79 9.76 10.41 -1.45
CA VAL A 79 9.99 10.49 0.00
C VAL A 79 11.33 9.84 0.36
N TYR A 80 11.64 8.67 -0.21
CA TYR A 80 12.95 8.04 0.00
C TYR A 80 14.08 8.90 -0.56
N ASP A 81 13.88 9.50 -1.73
CA ASP A 81 14.86 10.39 -2.36
C ASP A 81 15.15 11.60 -1.46
N TYR A 82 14.10 12.23 -0.91
CA TYR A 82 14.22 13.32 0.06
C TYR A 82 15.00 12.92 1.31
N LEU A 83 14.63 11.80 1.95
CA LEU A 83 15.31 11.34 3.17
C LEU A 83 16.80 11.06 2.91
N CYS A 84 17.14 10.48 1.77
CA CYS A 84 18.52 10.24 1.35
C CYS A 84 19.29 11.54 1.08
N GLU A 85 18.70 12.47 0.30
CA GLU A 85 19.32 13.75 -0.04
C GLU A 85 19.63 14.59 1.20
N HIS A 86 18.70 14.60 2.16
CA HIS A 86 18.83 15.32 3.43
C HIS A 86 19.56 14.53 4.54
N HIS A 87 20.08 13.33 4.23
CA HIS A 87 20.80 12.47 5.18
C HIS A 87 19.99 12.18 6.45
N ILE A 88 18.66 12.09 6.33
CA ILE A 88 17.76 11.80 7.44
C ILE A 88 17.74 10.29 7.67
N PRO A 89 18.11 9.80 8.87
CA PRO A 89 18.09 8.37 9.16
C PRO A 89 16.65 7.85 9.20
N PHE A 90 16.41 6.69 8.60
CA PHE A 90 15.09 6.07 8.60
C PHE A 90 15.11 4.55 8.78
N VAL A 91 14.02 4.05 9.36
CA VAL A 91 13.70 2.64 9.54
C VAL A 91 12.50 2.31 8.66
N ASP A 92 12.69 1.43 7.67
CA ASP A 92 11.63 1.08 6.74
C ASP A 92 10.75 -0.07 7.27
N ALA A 93 9.60 0.30 7.83
CA ALA A 93 8.60 -0.63 8.34
C ALA A 93 7.58 -1.05 7.27
N THR A 94 7.76 -0.67 5.99
CA THR A 94 6.89 -1.09 4.88
C THR A 94 6.71 -2.60 4.86
N CYS A 95 5.47 -3.06 4.70
CA CYS A 95 5.15 -4.46 4.58
C CYS A 95 5.87 -5.06 3.35
N PRO A 96 6.55 -6.21 3.46
CA PRO A 96 7.24 -6.82 2.31
C PRO A 96 6.33 -7.10 1.10
N PHE A 97 5.03 -7.36 1.33
CA PHE A 97 4.06 -7.51 0.24
C PHE A 97 3.80 -6.21 -0.50
N VAL A 98 3.77 -5.06 0.19
CA VAL A 98 3.66 -3.73 -0.42
C VAL A 98 4.94 -3.37 -1.17
N ALA A 99 6.11 -3.60 -0.56
CA ALA A 99 7.40 -3.36 -1.20
C ALA A 99 7.57 -4.15 -2.51
N LYS A 100 7.03 -5.37 -2.58
CA LYS A 100 6.98 -6.16 -3.82
C LYS A 100 6.16 -5.47 -4.92
N ILE A 101 5.04 -4.84 -4.58
CA ILE A 101 4.25 -4.07 -5.56
C ILE A 101 5.05 -2.87 -6.06
N HIS A 102 5.74 -2.14 -5.16
CA HIS A 102 6.61 -1.02 -5.54
C HIS A 102 7.66 -1.44 -6.58
N GLN A 103 8.30 -2.61 -6.38
CA GLN A 103 9.27 -3.15 -7.34
C GLN A 103 8.63 -3.48 -8.70
N ILE A 104 7.47 -4.15 -8.70
CA ILE A 104 6.74 -4.50 -9.93
C ILE A 104 6.38 -3.24 -10.72
N VAL A 105 5.72 -2.27 -10.10
CA VAL A 105 5.24 -1.08 -10.82
C VAL A 105 6.40 -0.20 -11.30
N LYS A 106 7.49 -0.12 -10.53
CA LYS A 106 8.72 0.55 -10.97
C LYS A 106 9.27 -0.10 -12.24
N GLU A 107 9.53 -1.40 -12.20
CA GLU A 107 10.12 -2.15 -13.32
C GLU A 107 9.28 -2.01 -14.60
N TYR A 108 7.97 -2.22 -14.51
CA TYR A 108 7.11 -2.19 -15.69
C TYR A 108 6.85 -0.78 -16.20
N SER A 109 6.79 0.23 -15.33
CA SER A 109 6.67 1.62 -15.76
C SER A 109 7.94 2.12 -16.47
N GLU A 110 9.12 1.68 -16.03
CA GLU A 110 10.39 1.96 -16.72
C GLU A 110 10.43 1.31 -18.13
N LYS A 111 9.75 0.18 -18.32
CA LYS A 111 9.55 -0.45 -19.63
C LYS A 111 8.42 0.18 -20.47
N GLY A 112 7.79 1.25 -19.98
CA GLY A 112 6.73 1.98 -20.68
C GLY A 112 5.35 1.32 -20.65
N TYR A 113 5.13 0.33 -19.78
CA TYR A 113 3.81 -0.31 -19.61
C TYR A 113 2.84 0.70 -18.97
N LEU A 114 1.57 0.60 -19.37
CA LEU A 114 0.48 1.23 -18.63
C LEU A 114 0.30 0.50 -17.29
N ILE A 115 0.30 1.24 -16.19
CA ILE A 115 0.11 0.68 -14.84
C ILE A 115 -1.34 0.91 -14.41
N LEU A 116 -2.10 -0.17 -14.29
CA LEU A 116 -3.45 -0.18 -13.73
C LEU A 116 -3.39 -0.68 -12.29
N ILE A 117 -3.99 0.07 -11.35
CA ILE A 117 -3.95 -0.22 -9.91
C ILE A 117 -5.39 -0.32 -9.40
N ALA A 118 -5.81 -1.52 -9.02
CA ALA A 118 -7.07 -1.72 -8.33
C ALA A 118 -6.92 -1.34 -6.85
N GLY A 119 -7.44 -0.18 -6.45
CA GLY A 119 -7.29 0.37 -5.11
C GLY A 119 -7.91 1.76 -4.97
N ASP A 120 -8.06 2.20 -3.73
CA ASP A 120 -8.51 3.58 -3.46
C ASP A 120 -7.38 4.57 -3.72
N LYS A 121 -7.58 5.47 -4.69
CA LYS A 121 -6.59 6.49 -5.10
C LYS A 121 -6.14 7.42 -3.97
N THR A 122 -6.91 7.55 -2.90
CA THR A 122 -6.58 8.38 -1.72
C THR A 122 -5.95 7.56 -0.58
N HIS A 123 -5.78 6.25 -0.77
CA HIS A 123 -5.20 5.40 0.25
C HIS A 123 -3.67 5.51 0.25
N PRO A 124 -3.03 5.66 1.43
CA PRO A 124 -1.58 5.63 1.64
C PRO A 124 -0.77 4.65 0.78
N GLU A 125 -1.24 3.40 0.72
CA GLU A 125 -0.59 2.34 -0.03
C GLU A 125 -0.63 2.60 -1.54
N VAL A 126 -1.76 3.09 -2.06
CA VAL A 126 -1.94 3.36 -3.49
C VAL A 126 -1.13 4.59 -3.90
N GLU A 127 -1.10 5.63 -3.07
CA GLU A 127 -0.19 6.78 -3.25
C GLU A 127 1.28 6.33 -3.29
N GLY A 128 1.67 5.42 -2.39
CA GLY A 128 2.98 4.78 -2.39
C GLY A 128 3.28 4.07 -3.71
N ILE A 129 2.39 3.17 -4.15
CA ILE A 129 2.52 2.44 -5.42
C ILE A 129 2.65 3.40 -6.61
N VAL A 130 1.78 4.41 -6.71
CA VAL A 130 1.83 5.43 -7.77
C VAL A 130 3.16 6.18 -7.74
N GLY A 131 3.67 6.50 -6.55
CA GLY A 131 4.96 7.18 -6.36
C GLY A 131 6.18 6.40 -6.86
N PHE A 132 6.06 5.11 -7.16
CA PHE A 132 7.11 4.30 -7.79
C PHE A 132 7.00 4.23 -9.32
N CYS A 133 5.93 4.75 -9.92
CA CYS A 133 5.68 4.68 -11.37
C CYS A 133 6.37 5.84 -12.11
N ARG A 134 7.20 5.56 -13.11
CA ARG A 134 7.93 6.58 -13.90
C ARG A 134 7.10 7.15 -15.06
N SER A 135 6.27 6.33 -15.70
CA SER A 135 5.49 6.70 -16.90
C SER A 135 4.00 6.98 -16.60
N GLY A 136 3.67 7.27 -15.34
CA GLY A 136 2.30 7.45 -14.86
C GLY A 136 1.57 6.14 -14.55
N ALA A 137 0.50 6.24 -13.76
CA ALA A 137 -0.33 5.11 -13.32
C ALA A 137 -1.78 5.55 -13.18
N VAL A 138 -2.68 4.57 -13.22
CA VAL A 138 -4.13 4.79 -13.13
C VAL A 138 -4.68 3.92 -12.02
N ALA A 139 -5.24 4.55 -10.99
CA ALA A 139 -5.92 3.86 -9.90
C ALA A 139 -7.45 3.89 -10.08
N PHE A 140 -8.12 2.81 -9.73
CA PHE A 140 -9.57 2.67 -9.76
C PHE A 140 -10.05 1.79 -8.61
N ASN A 141 -11.24 2.06 -8.08
CA ASN A 141 -11.75 1.37 -6.89
C ASN A 141 -12.78 0.27 -7.20
N ARG A 142 -13.31 0.20 -8.43
CA ARG A 142 -14.30 -0.81 -8.87
C ARG A 142 -14.17 -1.11 -10.36
N GLU A 143 -14.73 -2.24 -10.80
CA GLU A 143 -14.71 -2.62 -12.22
C GLU A 143 -15.39 -1.58 -13.11
N GLU A 144 -16.51 -1.00 -12.68
CA GLU A 144 -17.25 -0.03 -13.49
C GLU A 144 -16.44 1.26 -13.73
N GLU A 145 -15.57 1.64 -12.80
CA GLU A 145 -14.66 2.77 -12.96
C GLU A 145 -13.59 2.45 -14.00
N LEU A 146 -12.92 1.29 -13.89
CA LEU A 146 -11.94 0.84 -14.88
C LEU A 146 -12.56 0.80 -16.29
N ARG A 147 -13.78 0.28 -16.42
CA ARG A 147 -14.52 0.25 -17.70
C ARG A 147 -14.70 1.63 -18.29
N LYS A 148 -15.24 2.59 -17.52
CA LYS A 148 -15.45 3.97 -17.99
C LYS A 148 -14.14 4.65 -18.37
N MET A 149 -13.05 4.39 -17.64
CA MET A 149 -11.73 4.92 -17.98
C MET A 149 -11.21 4.33 -19.29
N THR A 150 -11.41 3.03 -19.49
CA THR A 150 -11.02 2.33 -20.72
C THR A 150 -11.82 2.84 -21.93
N GLU A 151 -13.13 3.05 -21.78
CA GLU A 151 -13.99 3.62 -22.83
C GLU A 151 -13.57 5.03 -23.24
N LYS A 152 -13.11 5.84 -22.28
CA LYS A 152 -12.60 7.20 -22.54
C LYS A 152 -11.20 7.23 -23.16
N ASN A 153 -10.43 6.15 -23.01
CA ASN A 153 -9.05 6.04 -23.47
C ASN A 153 -8.87 4.72 -24.26
N PRO A 154 -9.53 4.59 -25.43
CA PRO A 154 -9.55 3.32 -26.17
C PRO A 154 -8.15 2.85 -26.58
N GLU A 155 -7.18 3.76 -26.71
CA GLU A 155 -5.79 3.44 -27.04
C GLU A 155 -5.08 2.63 -25.95
N TRP A 156 -5.56 2.65 -24.70
CA TRP A 156 -4.98 1.86 -23.61
C TRP A 156 -5.05 0.36 -23.86
N THR A 157 -6.12 -0.09 -24.53
CA THR A 157 -6.42 -1.51 -24.77
C THR A 157 -5.40 -2.23 -25.65
N SER A 158 -4.69 -1.46 -26.49
CA SER A 158 -3.67 -1.95 -27.41
C SER A 158 -2.25 -1.84 -26.86
N ARG A 159 -2.06 -1.09 -25.76
CA ARG A 159 -0.74 -0.90 -25.13
C ARG A 159 -0.38 -2.10 -24.24
N PRO A 160 0.92 -2.41 -24.06
CA PRO A 160 1.37 -3.26 -22.97
C PRO A 160 0.92 -2.66 -21.64
N ALA A 161 0.28 -3.47 -20.80
CA ALA A 161 -0.26 -3.02 -19.52
C ALA A 161 0.01 -4.05 -18.43
N ILE A 162 0.16 -3.58 -17.20
CA ILE A 162 0.06 -4.43 -16.02
C ILE A 162 -1.15 -4.04 -15.19
N LEU A 163 -1.72 -5.01 -14.49
CA LEU A 163 -2.74 -4.80 -13.48
C LEU A 163 -2.26 -5.36 -12.14
N VAL A 164 -2.19 -4.49 -11.14
CA VAL A 164 -1.90 -4.83 -9.74
C VAL A 164 -3.08 -4.42 -8.85
N ALA A 165 -3.15 -4.96 -7.64
CA ALA A 165 -4.11 -4.60 -6.61
C ALA A 165 -3.44 -4.04 -5.35
N GLN A 166 -4.10 -3.11 -4.68
CA GLN A 166 -3.86 -2.82 -3.27
C GLN A 166 -3.99 -4.12 -2.46
N THR A 167 -3.08 -4.36 -1.52
CA THR A 167 -3.00 -5.62 -0.74
C THR A 167 -4.26 -5.92 0.07
N THR A 168 -5.05 -4.90 0.38
CA THR A 168 -6.31 -4.96 1.13
C THR A 168 -7.56 -4.79 0.26
N PHE A 169 -7.43 -4.86 -1.06
CA PHE A 169 -8.54 -4.64 -1.98
C PHE A 169 -9.66 -5.70 -1.85
N ASN A 170 -10.87 -5.35 -2.29
CA ASN A 170 -12.01 -6.27 -2.26
C ASN A 170 -11.83 -7.38 -3.30
N ILE A 171 -11.92 -8.65 -2.88
CA ILE A 171 -11.65 -9.79 -3.77
C ILE A 171 -12.71 -9.96 -4.86
N GLN A 172 -13.97 -9.63 -4.57
CA GLN A 172 -15.03 -9.74 -5.57
C GLN A 172 -14.86 -8.68 -6.66
N GLU A 173 -14.56 -7.45 -6.27
CA GLU A 173 -14.26 -6.37 -7.22
C GLU A 173 -12.98 -6.66 -8.01
N TRP A 174 -11.94 -7.18 -7.37
CA TRP A 174 -10.73 -7.63 -8.07
C TRP A 174 -11.03 -8.64 -9.17
N ARG A 175 -11.82 -9.68 -8.86
CA ARG A 175 -12.19 -10.71 -9.84
C ARG A 175 -12.96 -10.14 -11.01
N LYS A 176 -13.89 -9.20 -10.77
CA LYS A 176 -14.62 -8.51 -11.85
C LYS A 176 -13.68 -7.67 -12.71
N SER A 177 -12.83 -6.84 -12.09
CA SER A 177 -11.88 -5.98 -12.80
C SER A 177 -10.86 -6.78 -13.60
N ALA A 178 -10.28 -7.83 -13.03
CA ALA A 178 -9.34 -8.71 -13.72
C ALA A 178 -9.99 -9.43 -14.91
N PHE A 179 -11.24 -9.89 -14.75
CA PHE A 179 -12.00 -10.52 -15.82
C PHE A 179 -12.31 -9.54 -16.96
N PHE A 180 -12.76 -8.33 -16.64
CA PHE A 180 -12.98 -7.27 -17.62
C PHE A 180 -11.67 -6.93 -18.35
N ALA A 181 -10.59 -6.66 -17.60
CA ALA A 181 -9.31 -6.27 -18.16
C ALA A 181 -8.74 -7.35 -19.10
N LYS A 182 -8.83 -8.63 -18.71
CA LYS A 182 -8.39 -9.75 -19.55
C LYS A 182 -9.14 -9.86 -20.89
N LYS A 183 -10.40 -9.40 -20.94
CA LYS A 183 -11.19 -9.40 -22.17
C LYS A 183 -10.88 -8.23 -23.09
N VAL A 184 -10.44 -7.11 -22.53
CA VAL A 184 -10.37 -5.82 -23.24
C VAL A 184 -8.94 -5.40 -23.56
N TYR A 185 -7.97 -5.75 -22.75
CA TYR A 185 -6.56 -5.39 -22.96
C TYR A 185 -5.80 -6.54 -23.62
N THR A 186 -5.18 -6.27 -24.78
CA THR A 186 -4.56 -7.31 -25.62
C THR A 186 -3.25 -7.85 -25.03
N ASN A 187 -2.46 -6.98 -24.39
CA ASN A 187 -1.11 -7.29 -23.89
C ASN A 187 -1.01 -7.09 -22.36
N LEU A 188 -1.99 -7.63 -21.63
CA LEU A 188 -2.11 -7.46 -20.18
C LEU A 188 -1.35 -8.53 -19.40
N ILE A 189 -0.57 -8.10 -18.41
CA ILE A 189 -0.01 -8.96 -17.36
C ILE A 189 -0.72 -8.65 -16.05
N ILE A 190 -1.26 -9.67 -15.39
CA ILE A 190 -1.95 -9.51 -14.11
C ILE A 190 -1.06 -10.03 -12.99
N PHE A 191 -0.81 -9.18 -12.01
CA PHE A 191 -0.20 -9.57 -10.74
C PHE A 191 -1.29 -9.53 -9.66
N ASP A 192 -1.68 -10.70 -9.17
CA ASP A 192 -2.56 -10.77 -8.01
C ASP A 192 -1.76 -10.44 -6.75
N THR A 193 -1.88 -9.19 -6.31
CA THR A 193 -1.12 -8.63 -5.20
C THR A 193 -1.97 -8.43 -3.94
N ILE A 194 -3.22 -8.93 -3.93
CA ILE A 194 -4.00 -9.03 -2.69
C ILE A 194 -3.28 -10.00 -1.76
N CYS A 195 -3.00 -9.56 -0.52
CA CYS A 195 -2.22 -10.41 0.38
C CYS A 195 -3.10 -11.52 0.99
N ASN A 196 -2.49 -12.66 1.30
CA ASN A 196 -3.18 -13.81 1.87
C ASN A 196 -3.95 -13.48 3.17
N ALA A 197 -3.42 -12.55 3.98
CA ALA A 197 -4.11 -12.14 5.21
C ALA A 197 -5.45 -11.45 4.91
N THR A 198 -5.52 -10.65 3.85
CA THR A 198 -6.77 -10.04 3.38
C THR A 198 -7.73 -11.11 2.88
N GLU A 199 -7.23 -12.06 2.07
CA GLU A 199 -8.07 -13.10 1.50
C GLU A 199 -8.72 -14.00 2.55
N MET A 200 -7.93 -14.54 3.47
CA MET A 200 -8.43 -15.38 4.55
C MET A 200 -9.47 -14.64 5.40
N ARG A 201 -9.24 -13.36 5.72
CA ARG A 201 -10.15 -12.58 6.57
C ARG A 201 -11.47 -12.26 5.87
N GLN A 202 -11.45 -11.90 4.59
CA GLN A 202 -12.69 -11.68 3.83
C GLN A 202 -13.49 -12.99 3.72
N GLN A 203 -12.84 -14.12 3.48
CA GLN A 203 -13.51 -15.42 3.44
C GLN A 203 -14.09 -15.83 4.79
N GLU A 204 -13.33 -15.70 5.88
CA GLU A 204 -13.82 -16.01 7.23
C GLU A 204 -15.00 -15.11 7.64
N ALA A 205 -14.97 -13.83 7.29
CA ALA A 205 -16.08 -12.92 7.52
C ALA A 205 -17.36 -13.36 6.80
N ILE A 206 -17.25 -13.81 5.55
CA ILE A 206 -18.39 -14.37 4.78
C ILE A 206 -18.92 -15.65 5.43
N VAL A 207 -18.04 -16.54 5.92
CA VAL A 207 -18.44 -17.80 6.57
C VAL A 207 -19.11 -17.57 7.93
N LEU A 208 -18.78 -16.46 8.60
CA LEU A 208 -19.33 -16.13 9.92
C LEU A 208 -20.66 -15.37 9.88
N ALA A 209 -20.94 -14.65 8.78
CA ALA A 209 -22.17 -13.90 8.54
C ALA A 209 -23.38 -14.83 8.36
#